data_AF-A0A3M5H296-F1
#
_entry.id   AF-A0A3M5H296-F1
#
_cell.length_a   1.000
_cell.length_b   1.000
_cell.length_c   1.000
_cell.angle_alpha   90.00
_cell.angle_beta   90.00
_cell.angle_gamma   90.00
#
_symmetry.space_group_name_H-M   'P 1'
#
loop_
_entity.id
_entity.type
_entity.pdbx_description
1 polymer ?
#
loop_
_entity_poly.entity_id
_entity_poly.type
_entity_poly.pdbx_seq_one_letter_code
_entity_poly.pdbx_strand_id
1 'polypeptide(L)'
;MYGAGAPLTNSAGVPFTAAYIDTIGEPTADFRSNIAAESRAKIVYERLMNVTDDPGVKEALGFLMTREIAHQLSFEKALHAIQPNFPQGKLPGMPEFTNKYFNMSGEPNVRGPWNQGGVWEYVESPQPAVDGGDGTASVTLDAKDAEVLEMMKERTQSDPTANPITGADLGSGFVQGKNV
;
A
#
# COMPACT_ATOMS: atom_id res chain seq x y z
N MET A 1 33.21 1.88 -1.84
CA MET A 1 34.08 2.04 -3.02
C MET A 1 34.21 0.66 -3.68
N TYR A 2 33.53 0.42 -4.81
CA TYR A 2 33.34 -0.92 -5.42
C TYR A 2 34.43 -1.31 -6.44
N GLY A 3 35.59 -0.64 -6.43
CA GLY A 3 36.72 -0.99 -7.31
C GLY A 3 36.40 -0.95 -8.81
N ALA A 4 35.54 -0.01 -9.26
CA ALA A 4 35.03 0.09 -10.63
C ALA A 4 34.20 -1.13 -11.12
N GLY A 5 33.84 -2.05 -10.22
CA GLY A 5 32.87 -3.11 -10.51
C GLY A 5 31.42 -2.61 -10.39
N ALA A 6 30.49 -3.35 -11.02
CA ALA A 6 29.06 -3.11 -10.87
C ALA A 6 28.58 -3.59 -9.48
N PRO A 7 28.08 -2.70 -8.60
CA PRO A 7 27.53 -3.11 -7.31
C PRO A 7 26.13 -3.70 -7.43
N LEU A 8 25.72 -4.52 -6.45
CA LEU A 8 24.33 -4.96 -6.27
C LEU A 8 23.50 -3.86 -5.57
N THR A 9 23.43 -2.69 -6.18
CA THR A 9 22.66 -1.53 -5.67
C THR A 9 21.84 -0.92 -6.79
N ASN A 10 20.77 -0.20 -6.46
CA ASN A 10 20.09 0.65 -7.42
C ASN A 10 20.90 1.94 -7.72
N SER A 11 20.39 2.81 -8.61
CA SER A 11 21.05 4.06 -9.02
C SER A 11 21.20 5.09 -7.90
N ALA A 12 20.51 4.94 -6.78
CA ALA A 12 20.64 5.78 -5.58
C ALA A 12 21.59 5.16 -4.52
N GLY A 13 22.22 4.02 -4.82
CA GLY A 13 23.14 3.33 -3.91
C GLY A 13 22.46 2.46 -2.85
N VAL A 14 21.15 2.23 -2.95
CA VAL A 14 20.43 1.33 -2.04
C VAL A 14 20.72 -0.12 -2.43
N PRO A 15 21.18 -0.97 -1.50
CA PRO A 15 21.44 -2.38 -1.79
C PRO A 15 20.20 -3.13 -2.27
N PHE A 16 20.41 -4.10 -3.15
CA PHE A 16 19.41 -5.13 -3.42
C PHE A 16 19.09 -5.89 -2.14
N THR A 17 17.82 -6.19 -1.91
CA THR A 17 17.37 -7.00 -0.77
C THR A 17 16.31 -7.99 -1.22
N ALA A 18 16.13 -9.06 -0.43
CA ALA A 18 15.07 -10.05 -0.67
C ALA A 18 13.65 -9.46 -0.57
N ALA A 19 13.48 -8.24 -0.04
CA ALA A 19 12.19 -7.56 0.02
C ALA A 19 11.62 -7.20 -1.37
N TYR A 20 12.44 -7.26 -2.44
CA TYR A 20 11.97 -7.09 -3.81
C TYR A 20 11.45 -8.39 -4.45
N ILE A 21 11.57 -9.53 -3.76
CA ILE A 21 11.03 -10.82 -4.22
C ILE A 21 9.62 -10.93 -3.66
N ASP A 22 8.63 -10.97 -4.56
CA ASP A 22 7.22 -11.09 -4.22
C ASP A 22 6.70 -12.48 -4.59
N THR A 23 6.31 -13.25 -3.58
CA THR A 23 5.62 -14.54 -3.75
C THR A 23 4.75 -14.80 -2.54
N ILE A 24 3.51 -15.20 -2.80
CA ILE A 24 2.55 -15.53 -1.76
C ILE A 24 2.10 -17.00 -1.81
N GLY A 25 2.67 -17.78 -2.75
CA GLY A 25 2.33 -19.19 -2.95
C GLY A 25 0.96 -19.40 -3.59
N GLU A 26 0.34 -18.34 -4.14
CA GLU A 26 -0.88 -18.40 -4.92
C GLU A 26 -0.52 -18.10 -6.39
N PRO A 27 -0.50 -19.11 -7.28
CA PRO A 27 0.02 -18.95 -8.63
C PRO A 27 -0.64 -17.84 -9.44
N THR A 28 -1.96 -17.61 -9.29
CA THR A 28 -2.64 -16.61 -10.11
C THR A 28 -2.33 -15.17 -9.68
N ALA A 29 -2.00 -14.94 -8.41
CA ALA A 29 -1.50 -13.68 -7.87
C ALA A 29 -0.02 -13.50 -8.23
N ASP A 30 0.80 -14.54 -8.04
CA ASP A 30 2.23 -14.51 -8.36
C ASP A 30 2.45 -14.23 -9.86
N PHE A 31 1.66 -14.83 -10.78
CA PHE A 31 1.74 -14.51 -12.21
C PHE A 31 1.36 -13.05 -12.52
N ARG A 32 0.38 -12.46 -11.83
CA ARG A 32 0.04 -11.04 -12.00
C ARG A 32 1.16 -10.13 -11.51
N SER A 33 1.82 -10.48 -10.40
CA SER A 33 3.01 -9.76 -9.92
C SER A 33 4.16 -9.84 -10.94
N ASN A 34 4.40 -11.03 -11.52
CA ASN A 34 5.40 -11.23 -12.58
C ASN A 34 5.09 -10.41 -13.84
N ILE A 35 3.85 -10.44 -14.35
CA ILE A 35 3.43 -9.63 -15.52
C ILE A 35 3.66 -8.14 -15.27
N ALA A 36 3.35 -7.66 -14.06
CA ALA A 36 3.58 -6.27 -13.67
C ALA A 36 5.09 -5.95 -13.55
N ALA A 37 5.90 -6.87 -13.03
CA ALA A 37 7.35 -6.71 -12.93
C ALA A 37 8.00 -6.58 -14.32
N GLU A 38 7.66 -7.46 -15.26
CA GLU A 38 8.15 -7.42 -16.64
C GLU A 38 7.71 -6.14 -17.37
N SER A 39 6.48 -5.68 -17.12
CA SER A 39 5.97 -4.40 -17.64
C SER A 39 6.77 -3.20 -17.15
N ARG A 40 7.14 -3.18 -15.86
CA ARG A 40 7.98 -2.12 -15.30
C ARG A 40 9.41 -2.18 -15.85
N ALA A 41 10.00 -3.37 -15.95
CA ALA A 41 11.34 -3.55 -16.51
C ALA A 41 11.43 -3.04 -17.95
N LYS A 42 10.47 -3.41 -18.81
CA LYS A 42 10.36 -2.93 -20.18
C LYS A 42 10.34 -1.39 -20.27
N ILE A 43 9.49 -0.73 -19.47
CA ILE A 43 9.39 0.74 -19.45
C ILE A 43 10.69 1.39 -18.95
N VAL A 44 11.36 0.78 -17.97
CA VAL A 44 12.67 1.26 -17.51
C VAL A 44 13.70 1.22 -18.63
N TYR A 45 13.74 0.14 -19.42
CA TYR A 45 14.66 0.06 -20.56
C TYR A 45 14.36 1.11 -21.64
N GLU A 46 13.08 1.34 -21.97
CA GLU A 46 12.69 2.41 -22.89
C GLU A 46 13.18 3.78 -22.42
N ARG A 47 13.04 4.06 -21.12
CA ARG A 47 13.54 5.31 -20.52
C ARG A 47 15.07 5.39 -20.56
N LEU A 48 15.77 4.29 -20.30
CA LEU A 48 17.24 4.23 -20.36
C LEU A 48 17.78 4.45 -21.78
N MET A 49 17.11 3.92 -22.80
CA MET A 49 17.47 4.18 -24.19
C MET A 49 17.38 5.66 -24.58
N ASN A 50 16.44 6.40 -23.98
CA ASN A 50 16.23 7.83 -24.23
C ASN A 50 17.25 8.74 -23.55
N VAL A 51 18.11 8.21 -22.66
CA VAL A 51 19.11 9.00 -21.92
C VAL A 51 20.55 8.61 -22.26
N THR A 52 20.76 7.87 -23.34
CA THR A 52 22.08 7.47 -23.84
C THR A 52 22.14 7.53 -25.36
N ASP A 53 23.32 7.75 -25.91
CA ASP A 53 23.58 7.67 -27.36
C ASP A 53 24.52 6.52 -27.74
N ASP A 54 25.01 5.76 -26.77
CA ASP A 54 25.89 4.62 -27.03
C ASP A 54 25.13 3.50 -27.78
N PRO A 55 25.58 3.11 -28.99
CA PRO A 55 24.87 2.14 -29.81
C PRO A 55 24.88 0.72 -29.20
N GLY A 56 25.95 0.34 -28.49
CA GLY A 56 26.04 -0.96 -27.83
C GLY A 56 25.09 -1.06 -26.64
N VAL A 57 24.94 0.02 -25.87
CA VAL A 57 23.94 0.09 -24.79
C VAL A 57 22.52 0.00 -25.35
N LYS A 58 22.21 0.72 -26.44
CA LYS A 58 20.90 0.64 -27.10
C LYS A 58 20.59 -0.76 -27.63
N GLU A 59 21.57 -1.44 -28.22
CA GLU A 59 21.44 -2.82 -28.68
C GLU A 59 21.14 -3.78 -27.53
N ALA A 60 21.92 -3.70 -26.44
CA ALA A 60 21.73 -4.54 -25.25
C ALA A 60 20.35 -4.32 -24.61
N LEU A 61 19.95 -3.05 -24.42
CA LEU A 61 18.62 -2.72 -23.91
C LEU A 61 17.51 -3.18 -24.86
N GLY A 62 17.74 -3.13 -26.18
CA GLY A 62 16.80 -3.57 -27.21
C GLY A 62 16.52 -5.06 -27.12
N PHE A 63 17.58 -5.85 -26.93
CA PHE A 63 17.47 -7.28 -26.67
C PHE A 63 16.71 -7.56 -25.38
N LEU A 64 17.09 -6.93 -24.25
CA LEU A 64 16.44 -7.15 -22.95
C LEU A 64 14.96 -6.77 -22.99
N MET A 65 14.61 -5.61 -23.57
CA MET A 65 13.22 -5.18 -23.76
C MET A 65 12.41 -6.20 -24.58
N THR A 66 13.01 -6.79 -25.62
CA THR A 66 12.36 -7.85 -26.42
C THR A 66 12.12 -9.11 -25.59
N ARG A 67 13.05 -9.44 -24.67
CA ARG A 67 12.90 -10.56 -23.73
C ARG A 67 11.77 -10.33 -22.75
N GLU A 68 11.58 -9.12 -22.22
CA GLU A 68 10.46 -8.84 -21.30
C GLU A 68 9.10 -9.02 -21.98
N ILE A 69 8.98 -8.68 -23.28
CA ILE A 69 7.76 -8.97 -24.05
C ILE A 69 7.52 -10.48 -24.12
N ALA A 70 8.57 -11.28 -24.34
CA ALA A 70 8.45 -12.73 -24.36
C ALA A 70 8.07 -13.30 -22.98
N HIS A 71 8.61 -12.74 -21.90
CA HIS A 71 8.25 -13.13 -20.53
C HIS A 71 6.80 -12.79 -20.21
N GLN A 72 6.35 -11.57 -20.52
CA GLN A 72 4.93 -11.17 -20.40
C GLN A 72 4.02 -12.15 -21.13
N LEU A 73 4.31 -12.47 -22.39
CA LEU A 73 3.52 -13.43 -23.17
C LEU A 73 3.47 -14.81 -22.50
N SER A 74 4.60 -15.27 -21.96
CA SER A 74 4.67 -16.56 -21.27
C SER A 74 3.83 -16.57 -19.99
N PHE A 75 3.94 -15.53 -19.16
CA PHE A 75 3.21 -15.43 -17.90
C PHE A 75 1.71 -15.20 -18.11
N GLU A 76 1.32 -14.37 -19.08
CA GLU A 76 -0.08 -14.20 -19.49
C GLU A 76 -0.71 -15.54 -19.92
N LYS A 77 -0.01 -16.30 -20.77
CA LYS A 77 -0.46 -17.64 -21.18
C LYS A 77 -0.59 -18.59 -20.00
N ALA A 78 0.37 -18.57 -19.08
CA ALA A 78 0.33 -19.41 -17.88
C ALA A 78 -0.83 -19.05 -16.95
N LEU A 79 -1.06 -17.75 -16.72
CA LEU A 79 -2.18 -17.24 -15.92
C LEU A 79 -3.53 -17.65 -16.52
N HIS A 80 -3.70 -17.46 -17.82
CA HIS A 80 -4.96 -17.76 -18.50
C HIS A 80 -5.23 -19.26 -18.72
N ALA A 81 -4.19 -20.10 -18.63
CA ALA A 81 -4.33 -21.56 -18.62
C ALA A 81 -4.92 -22.11 -17.30
N ILE A 82 -4.90 -21.33 -16.21
CA ILE A 82 -5.55 -21.68 -14.94
C ILE A 82 -6.99 -21.12 -14.98
N GLN A 83 -8.00 -21.98 -14.83
CA GLN A 83 -9.41 -21.55 -14.80
C GLN A 83 -10.23 -22.26 -13.70
N PRO A 84 -11.04 -21.53 -12.91
CA PRO A 84 -11.10 -20.07 -12.85
C PRO A 84 -9.84 -19.48 -12.21
N ASN A 85 -9.37 -18.31 -12.69
CA ASN A 85 -8.25 -17.58 -12.08
C ASN A 85 -8.68 -16.28 -11.36
N PHE A 86 -9.98 -16.16 -11.08
CA PHE A 86 -10.61 -15.06 -10.36
C PHE A 86 -11.97 -15.50 -9.75
N PRO A 87 -12.31 -15.07 -8.52
CA PRO A 87 -11.42 -14.42 -7.54
C PRO A 87 -10.35 -15.40 -7.07
N GLN A 88 -9.23 -14.88 -6.58
CA GLN A 88 -8.14 -15.70 -6.06
C GLN A 88 -8.53 -16.31 -4.72
N GLY A 89 -8.00 -17.51 -4.44
CA GLY A 89 -8.31 -18.23 -3.21
C GLY A 89 -9.66 -18.94 -3.25
N LYS A 90 -10.14 -19.37 -2.07
CA LYS A 90 -11.31 -20.26 -1.94
C LYS A 90 -12.55 -19.59 -1.36
N LEU A 91 -12.37 -18.55 -0.56
CA LEU A 91 -13.49 -17.92 0.14
C LEU A 91 -14.16 -16.90 -0.79
N PRO A 92 -15.50 -16.90 -0.87
CA PRO A 92 -16.21 -15.86 -1.60
C PRO A 92 -16.09 -14.52 -0.85
N GLY A 93 -16.16 -13.42 -1.60
CA GLY A 93 -16.39 -12.11 -1.03
C GLY A 93 -17.83 -11.96 -0.51
N MET A 94 -18.09 -10.84 0.16
CA MET A 94 -19.43 -10.45 0.61
C MET A 94 -20.27 -10.02 -0.62
N PRO A 95 -21.34 -10.74 -0.98
CA PRO A 95 -22.12 -10.45 -2.18
C PRO A 95 -22.67 -9.02 -2.23
N GLU A 96 -23.02 -8.47 -1.07
CA GLU A 96 -23.55 -7.11 -0.90
C GLU A 96 -22.54 -6.00 -1.27
N PHE A 97 -21.24 -6.32 -1.34
CA PHE A 97 -20.18 -5.34 -1.62
C PHE A 97 -19.36 -5.67 -2.88
N THR A 98 -19.45 -6.90 -3.39
CA THR A 98 -18.58 -7.41 -4.47
C THR A 98 -18.67 -6.58 -5.76
N ASN A 99 -19.82 -5.96 -6.02
CA ASN A 99 -20.10 -5.18 -7.21
C ASN A 99 -20.42 -3.70 -6.92
N LYS A 100 -20.14 -3.21 -5.71
CA LYS A 100 -20.30 -1.80 -5.36
C LYS A 100 -19.04 -1.01 -5.67
N TYR A 101 -19.19 0.07 -6.44
CA TYR A 101 -18.12 1.04 -6.68
C TYR A 101 -18.43 2.33 -5.92
N PHE A 102 -17.64 2.64 -4.90
CA PHE A 102 -17.82 3.82 -4.07
C PHE A 102 -17.03 5.00 -4.63
N ASN A 103 -17.71 6.14 -4.76
CA ASN A 103 -17.08 7.40 -5.10
C ASN A 103 -16.33 7.98 -3.89
N MET A 104 -15.08 7.59 -3.72
CA MET A 104 -14.22 8.05 -2.63
C MET A 104 -13.28 9.20 -3.04
N SER A 105 -13.40 9.70 -4.27
CA SER A 105 -12.57 10.77 -4.85
C SER A 105 -13.39 12.04 -5.15
N GLY A 106 -12.75 13.20 -5.08
CA GLY A 106 -13.34 14.45 -5.58
C GLY A 106 -13.48 14.46 -7.11
N GLU A 107 -14.36 15.32 -7.62
CA GLU A 107 -14.59 15.49 -9.07
C GLU A 107 -13.32 15.97 -9.83
N PRO A 108 -13.13 15.56 -11.10
CA PRO A 108 -14.06 14.81 -11.94
C PRO A 108 -13.99 13.29 -11.76
N ASN A 109 -15.15 12.64 -11.60
CA ASN A 109 -15.24 11.18 -11.50
C ASN A 109 -15.45 10.52 -12.87
N VAL A 110 -14.39 9.87 -13.37
CA VAL A 110 -14.42 9.22 -14.69
C VAL A 110 -15.23 7.93 -14.62
N ARG A 111 -16.22 7.81 -15.50
CA ARG A 111 -17.12 6.65 -15.58
C ARG A 111 -16.80 5.78 -16.80
N GLY A 112 -16.82 4.46 -16.63
CA GLY A 112 -16.52 3.48 -17.68
C GLY A 112 -16.86 2.03 -17.29
N PRO A 113 -16.56 1.03 -18.14
CA PRO A 113 -16.91 -0.37 -17.88
C PRO A 113 -16.34 -0.97 -16.58
N TRP A 114 -15.34 -0.32 -15.99
CA TRP A 114 -14.73 -0.70 -14.72
C TRP A 114 -15.46 -0.18 -13.48
N ASN A 115 -16.48 0.69 -13.63
CA ASN A 115 -17.28 1.24 -12.52
C ASN A 115 -18.73 1.63 -12.88
N GLN A 116 -19.17 1.32 -14.10
CA GLN A 116 -20.49 1.61 -14.62
C GLN A 116 -20.96 0.48 -15.54
N GLY A 117 -22.25 0.15 -15.43
CA GLY A 117 -22.92 -0.81 -16.31
C GLY A 117 -22.62 -2.26 -15.94
N GLY A 118 -23.34 -3.18 -16.58
CA GLY A 118 -23.24 -4.61 -16.31
C GLY A 118 -23.56 -4.93 -14.85
N VAL A 119 -22.58 -5.44 -14.12
CA VAL A 119 -22.72 -5.85 -12.72
C VAL A 119 -22.56 -4.71 -11.72
N TRP A 120 -22.04 -3.54 -12.12
CA TRP A 120 -21.65 -2.48 -11.18
C TRP A 120 -22.82 -1.67 -10.63
N GLU A 121 -22.89 -1.54 -9.30
CA GLU A 121 -23.69 -0.55 -8.58
C GLU A 121 -22.80 0.61 -8.13
N TYR A 122 -23.06 1.81 -8.63
CA TYR A 122 -22.25 2.99 -8.30
C TYR A 122 -22.85 3.76 -7.13
N VAL A 123 -22.03 4.03 -6.12
CA VAL A 123 -22.40 4.79 -4.92
C VAL A 123 -21.75 6.18 -5.00
N GLU A 124 -22.53 7.17 -5.44
CA GLU A 124 -22.09 8.56 -5.64
C GLU A 124 -21.73 9.28 -4.34
N SER A 125 -22.45 9.00 -3.25
CA SER A 125 -22.28 9.67 -1.96
C SER A 125 -22.14 8.62 -0.85
N PRO A 126 -20.96 7.99 -0.73
CA PRO A 126 -20.73 6.97 0.27
C PRO A 126 -20.92 7.53 1.67
N GLN A 127 -21.62 6.76 2.52
CA GLN A 127 -21.76 7.07 3.93
C GLN A 127 -20.49 6.63 4.69
N PRO A 128 -20.19 7.23 5.86
CA PRO A 128 -19.03 6.86 6.67
C PRO A 128 -18.98 5.36 7.04
N ALA A 129 -20.15 4.72 7.17
CA ALA A 129 -20.27 3.28 7.38
C ALA A 129 -21.17 2.64 6.32
N VAL A 130 -20.72 1.52 5.77
CA VAL A 130 -21.46 0.75 4.77
C VAL A 130 -22.49 -0.22 5.39
N ASP A 131 -22.43 -0.41 6.71
CA ASP A 131 -23.31 -1.27 7.51
C ASP A 131 -24.47 -0.50 8.18
N GLY A 132 -24.60 0.80 7.91
CA GLY A 132 -25.63 1.67 8.50
C GLY A 132 -25.26 2.25 9.88
N GLY A 133 -24.04 2.03 10.37
CA GLY A 133 -23.49 2.73 11.53
C GLY A 133 -23.07 4.18 11.24
N ASP A 134 -22.49 4.84 12.24
CA ASP A 134 -21.94 6.20 12.12
C ASP A 134 -20.48 6.22 11.64
N GLY A 135 -19.88 5.05 11.46
CA GLY A 135 -18.49 4.87 11.02
C GLY A 135 -17.49 4.92 12.17
N THR A 136 -17.97 5.04 13.41
CA THR A 136 -17.11 4.99 14.60
C THR A 136 -16.90 3.54 15.04
N ALA A 137 -15.68 3.25 15.49
CA ALA A 137 -15.41 1.97 16.13
C ALA A 137 -16.09 1.95 17.50
N SER A 138 -17.07 1.07 17.67
CA SER A 138 -17.70 0.79 18.96
C SER A 138 -17.40 -0.64 19.38
N VAL A 139 -17.22 -0.86 20.68
CA VAL A 139 -17.10 -2.18 21.28
C VAL A 139 -18.15 -2.31 22.37
N THR A 140 -18.82 -3.45 22.43
CA THR A 140 -19.69 -3.77 23.57
C THR A 140 -18.81 -4.31 24.69
N LEU A 141 -18.73 -3.58 25.80
CA LEU A 141 -18.05 -4.04 27.01
C LEU A 141 -19.03 -4.82 27.89
N ASP A 142 -18.52 -5.86 28.54
CA ASP A 142 -19.26 -6.43 29.65
C ASP A 142 -19.23 -5.47 30.86
N ALA A 143 -20.05 -5.76 31.88
CA ALA A 143 -20.19 -4.87 33.03
C ALA A 143 -18.85 -4.67 33.78
N LYS A 144 -17.98 -5.67 33.79
CA LYS A 144 -16.71 -5.63 34.51
C LYS A 144 -15.69 -4.77 33.76
N ASP A 145 -15.61 -4.92 32.45
CA ASP A 145 -14.71 -4.11 31.62
C ASP A 145 -15.16 -2.65 31.54
N ALA A 146 -16.47 -2.39 31.55
CA ALA A 146 -17.02 -1.04 31.62
C ALA A 146 -16.64 -0.34 32.94
N GLU A 147 -16.68 -1.05 34.07
CA GLU A 147 -16.26 -0.51 35.37
C GLU A 147 -14.76 -0.18 35.38
N VAL A 148 -13.91 -1.08 34.86
CA VAL A 148 -12.47 -0.84 34.75
C VAL A 148 -12.17 0.37 33.85
N LEU A 149 -12.92 0.53 32.76
CA LEU A 149 -12.76 1.67 31.85
C LEU A 149 -13.10 3.00 32.53
N GLU A 150 -14.20 3.07 33.28
CA GLU A 150 -14.57 4.29 34.01
C GLU A 150 -13.53 4.62 35.11
N MET A 151 -13.04 3.62 35.83
CA MET A 151 -11.94 3.82 36.78
C MET A 151 -10.66 4.34 36.10
N MET A 152 -10.32 3.81 34.92
CA MET A 152 -9.17 4.29 34.15
C MET A 152 -9.38 5.74 33.71
N LYS A 153 -10.56 6.05 33.18
CA LYS A 153 -10.94 7.39 32.72
C LYS A 153 -10.82 8.41 33.84
N GLU A 154 -11.37 8.14 35.02
CA GLU A 154 -11.22 9.00 36.21
C GLU A 154 -9.75 9.14 36.60
N ARG A 155 -8.99 8.03 36.66
CA ARG A 155 -7.57 8.05 37.02
C ARG A 155 -6.69 8.85 36.04
N THR A 156 -7.05 8.86 34.75
CA THR A 156 -6.30 9.53 33.69
C THR A 156 -6.84 10.92 33.34
N GLN A 157 -7.89 11.36 34.01
CA GLN A 157 -8.49 12.66 33.76
C GLN A 157 -7.44 13.74 34.06
N SER A 158 -7.09 14.52 33.03
CA SER A 158 -6.17 15.63 33.20
C SER A 158 -6.84 16.73 34.02
N ASP A 159 -6.10 17.30 34.98
CA ASP A 159 -6.50 18.55 35.63
C ASP A 159 -6.03 19.72 34.76
N PRO A 160 -6.93 20.41 34.02
CA PRO A 160 -6.54 21.50 33.14
C PRO A 160 -6.08 22.75 33.89
N THR A 161 -6.23 22.79 35.22
CA THR A 161 -5.83 23.92 36.07
C THR A 161 -4.47 23.71 36.74
N ALA A 162 -3.94 22.48 36.70
CA ALA A 162 -2.64 22.16 37.26
C ALA A 162 -1.51 22.57 36.31
N ASN A 163 -0.47 23.19 36.85
CA ASN A 163 0.80 23.42 36.16
C ASN A 163 1.96 22.87 37.02
N PRO A 164 2.12 21.54 37.09
CA PRO A 164 3.16 20.92 37.91
C PRO A 164 4.55 21.15 37.31
N ILE A 165 5.56 21.35 38.15
CA ILE A 165 6.97 21.37 37.72
C ILE A 165 7.31 19.99 37.16
N THR A 166 7.77 19.96 35.92
CA THR A 166 8.16 18.75 35.20
C THR A 166 9.68 18.58 35.15
N GLY A 167 10.14 17.42 34.67
CA GLY A 167 11.57 17.20 34.39
C GLY A 167 12.14 18.17 33.33
N ALA A 168 11.30 18.69 32.43
CA ALA A 168 11.70 19.71 31.46
C ALA A 168 12.01 21.04 32.16
N ASP A 169 11.20 21.42 33.15
CA ASP A 169 11.42 22.64 33.95
C ASP A 169 12.71 22.52 34.77
N LEU A 170 12.95 21.37 35.39
CA LEU A 170 14.17 21.10 36.16
C LEU A 170 15.45 21.08 35.29
N GLY A 171 15.35 20.58 34.05
CA GLY A 171 16.44 20.54 33.09
C GLY A 171 16.72 21.88 32.39
N SER A 172 15.78 22.83 32.44
CA SER A 172 15.89 24.14 31.78
C SER A 172 16.78 25.16 32.50
N GLY A 173 17.20 24.86 33.73
CA GLY A 173 18.02 25.77 34.56
C GLY A 173 17.24 26.89 35.26
N PHE A 174 15.93 27.05 35.00
CA PHE A 174 15.11 28.11 35.59
C PHE A 174 14.61 27.82 37.02
N VAL A 175 14.69 26.56 37.49
CA VAL A 175 14.15 26.14 38.80
C VAL A 175 15.19 26.27 39.94
N GLN A 176 16.45 26.59 39.65
CA GLN A 176 17.47 26.83 40.68
C GLN A 176 17.39 28.26 41.24
N GLY A 177 16.53 28.45 42.25
CA GLY A 177 16.72 29.39 43.34
C GLY A 177 16.51 30.88 43.06
N LYS A 178 15.32 31.37 43.43
CA LYS A 178 15.18 32.71 44.02
C LYS A 178 14.22 32.66 45.22
N ASN A 179 14.77 32.32 46.38
CA ASN A 179 14.34 32.93 47.64
C ASN A 179 15.42 33.95 47.99
N VAL A 180 15.11 35.24 47.80
CA VAL A 180 15.72 36.36 48.54
C VAL A 180 14.67 36.82 49.53
#